data_AF-A0A925EWJ8-F1
#
_entry.id   AF-A0A925EWJ8-F1
#
_cell.length_a   1.000
_cell.length_b   1.000
_cell.length_c   1.000
_cell.angle_alpha   90.00
_cell.angle_beta   90.00
_cell.angle_gamma   90.00
#
_symmetry.space_group_name_H-M   'P 1'
#
loop_
_entity.id
_entity.type
_entity.pdbx_description
1 polymer ?
#
loop_
_entity_poly.entity_id
_entity_poly.type
_entity_poly.pdbx_seq_one_letter_code
_entity_poly.pdbx_strand_id
1 'polypeptide(L)'
;MMKIKVIKTLIFLCFCSIGVGQADKYKFRRPIKDVTTGWQKITLPADIYAKVSFDLSDLRIYGFRDHDSIEVPYFLDISEDRLVTVEIDFRIINQSNNSNGHYFTFELEEVKKINNIQLSFGQQNFDWQVKLEGSQDQKEWYTLVENYRIMSISNDITNFKFDEINFPEAAFRYFRISIKSNVKPDLLHANIFSKVNSPGKFSDVPIRKIQFHEDKANKKTVIDINLTTPSQISRLQFDIQNDFDYYRPITIQYLADSIPNANGTKYQYFTLTSGMLNSLEKSSFNFERKTVKELKIIVDNHDNPP
;
A
#
# COMPACT_ATOMS: atom_id res chain seq x y z
N MET A 1 -57.18 28.94 -38.62
CA MET A 1 -57.80 28.50 -37.34
C MET A 1 -57.07 27.24 -36.89
N MET A 2 -56.07 27.40 -36.02
CA MET A 2 -55.06 26.39 -35.70
C MET A 2 -55.52 25.56 -34.50
N LYS A 3 -55.87 24.29 -34.73
CA LYS A 3 -56.14 23.30 -33.69
C LYS A 3 -55.05 22.24 -33.72
N ILE A 4 -54.59 21.88 -32.51
CA ILE A 4 -53.89 20.64 -32.15
C ILE A 4 -52.40 20.58 -32.51
N LYS A 5 -51.54 20.81 -31.51
CA LYS A 5 -50.19 20.20 -31.39
C LYS A 5 -49.56 20.51 -30.01
N VAL A 6 -50.15 19.99 -28.93
CA VAL A 6 -49.49 20.05 -27.59
C VAL A 6 -49.52 18.70 -26.83
N ILE A 7 -50.22 17.67 -27.30
CA ILE A 7 -50.40 16.40 -26.57
C ILE A 7 -49.47 15.28 -27.08
N LYS A 8 -48.19 15.55 -27.31
CA LYS A 8 -47.21 14.48 -27.61
C LYS A 8 -45.89 14.52 -26.85
N THR A 9 -45.69 15.49 -25.96
CA THR A 9 -44.41 15.64 -25.23
C THR A 9 -44.48 15.20 -23.77
N LEU A 10 -45.64 14.75 -23.27
CA LEU A 10 -45.83 14.37 -21.85
C LEU A 10 -45.89 12.86 -21.59
N ILE A 11 -45.66 12.02 -22.61
CA ILE A 11 -45.67 10.54 -22.46
C ILE A 11 -44.25 9.94 -22.49
N PHE A 12 -43.21 10.74 -22.76
CA PHE A 12 -41.83 10.26 -22.86
C PHE A 12 -40.97 10.49 -21.60
N LEU A 13 -41.58 10.75 -20.45
CA LEU A 13 -40.87 10.92 -19.16
C LEU A 13 -41.25 9.89 -18.09
N CYS A 14 -42.10 8.91 -18.42
CA CYS A 14 -42.55 7.88 -17.47
C CYS A 14 -41.89 6.50 -17.66
N PHE A 15 -40.85 6.36 -18.50
CA PHE A 15 -40.27 5.04 -18.84
C PHE A 15 -38.87 4.74 -18.28
N CYS A 16 -38.30 5.58 -17.41
CA CYS A 16 -36.94 5.35 -16.87
C CYS A 16 -36.86 5.14 -15.36
N SER A 17 -37.97 4.86 -14.67
CA SER A 17 -37.95 4.40 -13.27
C SER A 17 -38.42 2.96 -13.17
N ILE A 18 -37.73 2.06 -13.89
CA ILE A 18 -37.71 0.64 -13.46
C ILE A 18 -36.85 0.63 -12.18
N GLY A 19 -37.47 0.94 -11.05
CA GLY A 19 -36.86 0.75 -9.75
C GLY A 19 -36.50 -0.72 -9.59
N VAL A 20 -35.21 -1.04 -9.69
CA VAL A 20 -34.68 -2.37 -9.38
C VAL A 20 -34.54 -2.47 -7.86
N GLY A 21 -35.68 -2.40 -7.15
CA GLY A 21 -35.73 -2.35 -5.68
C GLY A 21 -36.53 -3.49 -5.04
N GLN A 22 -36.76 -4.59 -5.78
CA GLN A 22 -37.43 -5.76 -5.19
C GLN A 22 -36.39 -6.63 -4.48
N ALA A 23 -36.48 -6.69 -3.14
CA ALA A 23 -35.60 -7.49 -2.30
C ALA A 23 -35.56 -8.99 -2.71
N ASP A 24 -36.63 -9.49 -3.32
CA ASP A 24 -36.78 -10.90 -3.73
C ASP A 24 -35.85 -11.33 -4.89
N LYS A 25 -35.16 -10.39 -5.55
CA LYS A 25 -34.23 -10.70 -6.64
C LYS A 25 -32.85 -11.16 -6.17
N TYR A 26 -32.53 -10.99 -4.89
CA TYR A 26 -31.22 -11.33 -4.35
C TYR A 26 -31.16 -12.78 -3.85
N LYS A 27 -30.18 -13.54 -4.36
CA LYS A 27 -29.96 -14.95 -4.00
C LYS A 27 -29.56 -15.14 -2.53
N PHE A 28 -28.85 -14.17 -1.96
CA PHE A 28 -28.34 -14.23 -0.61
C PHE A 28 -28.89 -13.06 0.21
N ARG A 29 -29.34 -13.36 1.43
CA ARG A 29 -29.82 -12.37 2.40
C ARG A 29 -29.41 -12.75 3.81
N ARG A 30 -29.22 -11.76 4.67
CA ARG A 30 -28.88 -11.95 6.08
C ARG A 30 -29.56 -10.88 6.92
N PRO A 31 -30.17 -11.23 8.07
CA PRO A 31 -30.69 -10.22 8.98
C PRO A 31 -29.55 -9.41 9.59
N ILE A 32 -29.74 -8.10 9.66
CA ILE A 32 -28.90 -7.19 10.44
C ILE A 32 -29.47 -7.18 11.87
N LYS A 33 -28.65 -7.55 12.85
CA LYS A 33 -29.03 -7.56 14.27
C LYS A 33 -28.72 -6.22 14.91
N ASP A 34 -29.35 -5.95 16.05
CA ASP A 34 -29.03 -4.82 16.93
C ASP A 34 -29.13 -3.44 16.25
N VAL A 35 -30.13 -3.27 15.37
CA VAL A 35 -30.37 -2.02 14.63
C VAL A 35 -30.82 -0.90 15.57
N THR A 36 -30.09 0.22 15.57
CA THR A 36 -30.45 1.43 16.33
C THR A 36 -31.11 2.48 15.43
N THR A 37 -31.75 3.48 16.05
CA THR A 37 -32.22 4.67 15.33
C THR A 37 -31.05 5.57 14.93
N GLY A 38 -31.11 6.14 13.72
CA GLY A 38 -30.06 7.01 13.19
C GLY A 38 -28.93 6.27 12.46
N TRP A 39 -27.82 6.97 12.22
CA TRP A 39 -26.64 6.40 11.56
C TRP A 39 -25.96 5.39 12.46
N GLN A 40 -25.69 4.20 11.92
CA GLN A 40 -24.98 3.13 12.60
C GLN A 40 -23.91 2.53 11.68
N LYS A 41 -22.81 2.08 12.27
CA LYS A 41 -21.74 1.37 11.55
C LYS A 41 -21.97 -0.13 11.63
N ILE A 42 -21.92 -0.80 10.48
CA ILE A 42 -22.05 -2.25 10.37
C ILE A 42 -20.76 -2.79 9.75
N THR A 43 -20.05 -3.63 10.49
CA THR A 43 -18.90 -4.35 9.94
C THR A 43 -19.37 -5.50 9.08
N LEU A 44 -18.91 -5.54 7.83
CA LEU A 44 -19.21 -6.61 6.89
C LEU A 44 -18.61 -7.95 7.38
N PRO A 45 -19.42 -8.98 7.64
CA PRO A 45 -18.91 -10.29 8.06
C PRO A 45 -18.05 -10.94 6.96
N ALA A 46 -16.96 -11.61 7.32
CA ALA A 46 -16.03 -12.17 6.33
C ALA A 46 -16.67 -13.17 5.35
N ASP A 47 -17.71 -13.89 5.76
CA ASP A 47 -18.37 -14.90 4.94
C ASP A 47 -19.20 -14.33 3.78
N ILE A 48 -19.42 -13.00 3.76
CA ILE A 48 -20.15 -12.37 2.66
C ILE A 48 -19.29 -12.23 1.41
N TYR A 49 -17.96 -12.09 1.54
CA TYR A 49 -17.05 -11.85 0.40
C TYR A 49 -17.02 -13.01 -0.60
N ALA A 50 -17.50 -14.19 -0.21
CA ALA A 50 -17.72 -15.33 -1.10
C ALA A 50 -18.95 -15.20 -2.01
N LYS A 51 -19.83 -14.22 -1.75
CA LYS A 51 -21.19 -14.13 -2.31
C LYS A 51 -21.49 -12.77 -2.95
N VAL A 52 -20.68 -11.76 -2.64
CA VAL A 52 -20.84 -10.38 -3.16
C VAL A 52 -19.90 -10.14 -4.32
N SER A 53 -20.27 -9.17 -5.14
CA SER A 53 -19.44 -8.63 -6.21
C SER A 53 -18.20 -7.96 -5.61
N PHE A 54 -17.09 -8.00 -6.35
CA PHE A 54 -15.80 -7.52 -5.87
C PHE A 54 -15.82 -6.03 -5.46
N ASP A 55 -16.59 -5.21 -6.18
CA ASP A 55 -16.78 -3.78 -5.93
C ASP A 55 -17.87 -3.47 -4.91
N LEU A 56 -18.49 -4.51 -4.33
CA LEU A 56 -19.61 -4.43 -3.37
C LEU A 56 -20.85 -3.72 -3.93
N SER A 57 -20.94 -3.56 -5.25
CA SER A 57 -22.02 -2.82 -5.92
C SER A 57 -23.38 -3.49 -5.85
N ASP A 58 -23.41 -4.77 -5.46
CA ASP A 58 -24.60 -5.60 -5.28
C ASP A 58 -25.10 -5.66 -3.83
N LEU A 59 -24.41 -5.01 -2.89
CA LEU A 59 -24.92 -4.86 -1.53
C LEU A 59 -26.16 -3.97 -1.51
N ARG A 60 -27.21 -4.40 -0.81
CA ARG A 60 -28.40 -3.60 -0.54
C ARG A 60 -28.83 -3.82 0.91
N ILE A 61 -29.34 -2.77 1.55
CA ILE A 61 -29.94 -2.86 2.88
C ILE A 61 -31.42 -2.58 2.71
N TYR A 62 -32.26 -3.47 3.23
CA TYR A 62 -33.71 -3.30 3.21
C TYR A 62 -34.26 -3.27 4.64
N GLY A 63 -35.12 -2.31 4.93
CA GLY A 63 -36.03 -2.32 6.06
C GLY A 63 -37.36 -2.93 5.64
N PHE A 64 -37.97 -3.75 6.50
CA PHE A 64 -39.28 -4.34 6.25
C PHE A 64 -40.31 -3.75 7.20
N ARG A 65 -41.46 -3.34 6.66
CA ARG A 65 -42.63 -2.90 7.43
C ARG A 65 -43.86 -3.62 6.89
N ASP A 66 -44.44 -4.50 7.69
CA ASP A 66 -45.57 -5.37 7.30
C ASP A 66 -45.29 -6.21 6.04
N HIS A 67 -45.79 -5.80 4.87
CA HIS A 67 -45.59 -6.46 3.58
C HIS A 67 -44.79 -5.62 2.58
N ASP A 68 -44.25 -4.49 3.03
CA ASP A 68 -43.49 -3.56 2.20
C ASP A 68 -42.00 -3.57 2.58
N SER A 69 -41.14 -3.35 1.58
CA SER A 69 -39.70 -3.25 1.74
C SER A 69 -39.22 -1.88 1.29
N ILE A 70 -38.47 -1.21 2.16
CA ILE A 70 -37.84 0.07 1.85
C ILE A 70 -36.33 -0.11 1.80
N GLU A 71 -35.69 0.33 0.72
CA GLU A 71 -34.24 0.36 0.65
C GLU A 71 -33.69 1.44 1.58
N VAL A 72 -32.72 1.06 2.40
CA VAL A 72 -32.08 1.94 3.37
C VAL A 72 -30.78 2.47 2.76
N PRO A 73 -30.62 3.80 2.63
CA PRO A 73 -29.40 4.37 2.08
C PRO A 73 -28.22 4.10 3.03
N TYR A 74 -27.06 3.87 2.44
CA TYR A 74 -25.80 3.68 3.15
C TYR A 74 -24.65 4.29 2.35
N PHE A 75 -23.52 4.51 3.02
CA PHE A 75 -22.25 4.82 2.37
C PHE A 75 -21.22 3.77 2.78
N LEU A 76 -20.32 3.42 1.87
CA LEU A 76 -19.20 2.54 2.15
C LEU A 76 -18.04 3.37 2.71
N ASP A 77 -17.77 3.21 3.99
CA ASP A 77 -16.60 3.80 4.66
C ASP A 77 -15.45 2.79 4.67
N ILE A 78 -14.45 3.02 3.84
CA ILE A 78 -13.27 2.16 3.73
C ILE A 78 -12.11 2.83 4.45
N SER A 79 -11.68 2.23 5.55
CA SER A 79 -10.57 2.74 6.37
C SER A 79 -9.24 2.22 5.84
N GLU A 80 -8.67 2.92 4.88
CA GLU A 80 -7.36 2.65 4.28
C GLU A 80 -6.26 3.56 4.84
N ASP A 81 -5.00 3.13 4.71
CA ASP A 81 -3.85 3.99 5.02
C ASP A 81 -3.86 5.20 4.09
N ARG A 82 -3.76 6.41 4.65
CA ARG A 82 -3.66 7.65 3.89
C ARG A 82 -2.35 8.35 4.20
N LEU A 83 -1.48 8.44 3.21
CA LEU A 83 -0.24 9.20 3.27
C LEU A 83 -0.43 10.54 2.55
N VAL A 84 -0.38 11.64 3.30
CA VAL A 84 -0.30 12.99 2.73
C VAL A 84 1.17 13.40 2.74
N THR A 85 1.71 13.69 1.56
CA THR A 85 3.09 14.14 1.39
C THR A 85 3.07 15.59 0.93
N VAL A 86 3.72 16.46 1.69
CA VAL A 86 3.90 17.88 1.34
C VAL A 86 5.38 18.11 1.10
N GLU A 87 5.73 18.57 -0.09
CA GLU A 87 7.09 18.99 -0.42
C GLU A 87 7.40 20.35 0.21
N ILE A 88 8.63 20.50 0.70
CA ILE A 88 9.09 21.66 1.46
C ILE A 88 10.22 22.33 0.71
N ASP A 89 10.05 23.62 0.44
CA ASP A 89 11.07 24.42 -0.23
C ASP A 89 12.30 24.63 0.66
N PHE A 90 13.47 24.47 0.06
CA PHE A 90 14.76 24.61 0.73
C PHE A 90 15.86 25.01 -0.25
N ARG A 91 17.02 25.37 0.29
CA ARG A 91 18.24 25.62 -0.47
C ARG A 91 19.40 24.80 0.09
N ILE A 92 20.29 24.35 -0.77
CA ILE A 92 21.57 23.77 -0.35
C ILE A 92 22.54 24.92 -0.12
N ILE A 93 22.90 25.16 1.13
CA ILE A 93 23.78 26.28 1.50
C ILE A 93 25.24 25.88 1.65
N ASN A 94 25.53 24.58 1.89
CA ASN A 94 26.90 24.06 1.94
C ASN A 94 26.98 22.65 1.36
N GLN A 95 28.03 22.42 0.57
CA GLN A 95 28.53 21.09 0.20
C GLN A 95 30.02 21.06 0.54
N SER A 96 30.38 20.40 1.63
CA SER A 96 31.74 20.43 2.18
C SER A 96 32.22 19.05 2.60
N ASN A 97 33.49 18.93 2.93
CA ASN A 97 34.08 17.69 3.43
C ASN A 97 35.23 17.97 4.39
N ASN A 98 35.54 16.98 5.22
CA ASN A 98 36.74 16.94 6.06
C ASN A 98 37.16 15.48 6.25
N SER A 99 38.10 15.22 7.17
CA SER A 99 38.57 13.86 7.48
C SER A 99 37.49 12.90 7.99
N ASN A 100 36.35 13.42 8.47
CA ASN A 100 35.26 12.63 9.03
C ASN A 100 34.20 12.25 7.99
N GLY A 101 34.19 12.90 6.82
CA GLY A 101 33.27 12.58 5.73
C GLY A 101 32.83 13.79 4.91
N HIS A 102 31.71 13.61 4.20
CA HIS A 102 31.10 14.60 3.33
C HIS A 102 29.82 15.17 3.95
N TYR A 103 29.56 16.45 3.76
CA TYR A 103 28.46 17.18 4.38
C TYR A 103 27.62 17.91 3.36
N PHE A 104 26.31 17.77 3.47
CA PHE A 104 25.31 18.53 2.72
C PHE A 104 24.43 19.27 3.73
N THR A 105 24.38 20.59 3.64
CA THR A 105 23.57 21.41 4.55
C THR A 105 22.44 22.08 3.78
N PHE A 106 21.22 21.85 4.25
CA PHE A 106 19.98 22.40 3.73
C PHE A 106 19.48 23.50 4.66
N GLU A 107 19.00 24.58 4.08
CA GLU A 107 18.24 25.63 4.77
C GLU A 107 16.82 25.62 4.24
N LEU A 108 15.84 25.40 5.11
CA LEU A 108 14.42 25.51 4.73
C LEU A 108 14.04 26.97 4.52
N GLU A 109 13.22 27.29 3.52
CA GLU A 109 12.79 28.69 3.31
C GLU A 109 11.90 29.22 4.45
N GLU A 110 11.15 28.32 5.08
CA GLU A 110 10.33 28.54 6.28
C GLU A 110 10.54 27.38 7.25
N VAL A 111 10.48 27.66 8.56
CA VAL A 111 10.57 26.58 9.57
C VAL A 111 9.28 25.78 9.55
N LYS A 112 9.34 24.59 8.92
CA LYS A 112 8.24 23.62 8.83
C LYS A 112 8.65 22.32 9.50
N LYS A 113 7.63 21.57 9.92
CA LYS A 113 7.80 20.21 10.43
C LYS A 113 8.05 19.26 9.27
N ILE A 114 9.19 18.58 9.29
CA ILE A 114 9.58 17.59 8.27
C ILE A 114 9.97 16.28 8.94
N ASN A 115 9.92 15.19 8.19
CA ASN A 115 10.24 13.85 8.70
C ASN A 115 10.81 12.91 7.62
N ASN A 116 11.05 13.42 6.42
CA ASN A 116 11.66 12.66 5.35
C ASN A 116 12.54 13.55 4.47
N ILE A 117 13.70 13.03 4.11
CA ILE A 117 14.60 13.63 3.11
C ILE A 117 14.94 12.54 2.11
N GLN A 118 14.59 12.75 0.84
CA GLN A 118 14.98 11.89 -0.27
C GLN A 118 16.22 12.46 -0.94
N LEU A 119 17.20 11.61 -1.21
CA LEU A 119 18.48 11.97 -1.80
C LEU A 119 18.65 11.24 -3.12
N SER A 120 19.19 11.92 -4.13
CA SER A 120 19.53 11.30 -5.41
C SER A 120 21.01 11.50 -5.69
N PHE A 121 21.76 10.40 -5.70
CA PHE A 121 23.19 10.40 -6.00
C PHE A 121 23.46 9.94 -7.43
N GLY A 122 24.51 10.48 -8.04
CA GLY A 122 25.00 10.04 -9.36
C GLY A 122 25.67 8.67 -9.32
N GLN A 123 26.19 8.27 -8.16
CA GLN A 123 26.74 6.94 -7.93
C GLN A 123 25.64 5.88 -7.87
N GLN A 124 25.93 4.72 -8.45
CA GLN A 124 25.23 3.47 -8.19
C GLN A 124 26.10 2.58 -7.30
N ASN A 125 25.52 1.49 -6.76
CA ASN A 125 26.28 0.48 -6.02
C ASN A 125 27.05 1.05 -4.82
N PHE A 126 26.39 1.91 -4.04
CA PHE A 126 26.94 2.46 -2.81
C PHE A 126 26.25 1.87 -1.59
N ASP A 127 26.96 1.87 -0.47
CA ASP A 127 26.45 1.51 0.85
C ASP A 127 27.10 2.44 1.88
N TRP A 128 26.32 3.38 2.39
CA TRP A 128 26.82 4.46 3.24
C TRP A 128 26.02 4.57 4.52
N GLN A 129 26.73 4.91 5.59
CA GLN A 129 26.12 5.36 6.83
C GLN A 129 26.04 6.88 6.83
N VAL A 130 24.88 7.38 7.25
CA VAL A 130 24.58 8.79 7.34
C VAL A 130 24.15 9.18 8.74
N LYS A 131 24.51 10.42 9.09
CA LYS A 131 24.00 11.12 10.27
C LYS A 131 23.23 12.34 9.80
N LEU A 132 22.02 12.52 10.31
CA LEU A 132 21.20 13.70 10.09
C LEU A 132 21.16 14.52 11.38
N GLU A 133 21.47 15.80 11.26
CA GLU A 133 21.43 16.76 12.37
C GLU A 133 20.52 17.94 12.00
N GLY A 134 19.82 18.49 12.99
CA GLY A 134 19.03 19.72 12.88
C GLY A 134 19.67 20.87 13.67
N SER A 135 19.54 22.10 13.19
CA SER A 135 20.01 23.30 13.87
C SER A 135 19.10 24.51 13.60
N GLN A 136 19.00 25.42 14.55
CA GLN A 136 18.30 26.70 14.36
C GLN A 136 19.23 27.82 13.88
N ASP A 137 20.55 27.71 14.13
CA ASP A 137 21.49 28.82 13.99
C ASP A 137 22.84 28.45 13.35
N GLN A 138 22.98 27.20 12.90
CA GLN A 138 24.22 26.58 12.39
C GLN A 138 25.37 26.45 13.40
N LYS A 139 25.15 26.77 14.68
CA LYS A 139 26.16 26.68 15.75
C LYS A 139 25.95 25.43 16.59
N GLU A 140 24.74 25.26 17.12
CA GLU A 140 24.37 24.08 17.89
C GLU A 140 23.60 23.10 17.01
N TRP A 141 24.00 21.82 17.03
CA TRP A 141 23.45 20.78 16.18
C TRP A 141 22.91 19.63 17.04
N TYR A 142 21.67 19.22 16.75
CA TYR A 142 20.98 18.13 17.43
C TYR A 142 20.88 16.93 16.49
N THR A 143 21.39 15.79 16.91
CA THR A 143 21.29 14.54 16.15
C THR A 143 19.83 14.08 16.08
N LEU A 144 19.31 13.87 14.87
CA LEU A 144 17.97 13.34 14.62
C LEU A 144 17.99 11.85 14.31
N VAL A 145 18.96 11.43 13.48
CA VAL A 145 19.29 10.03 13.24
C VAL A 145 20.81 9.87 13.11
N GLU A 146 21.31 8.72 13.54
CA GLU A 146 22.73 8.37 13.49
C GLU A 146 22.89 6.94 13.00
N ASN A 147 23.99 6.66 12.29
CA ASN A 147 24.27 5.36 11.67
C ASN A 147 23.13 4.86 10.75
N TYR A 148 22.37 5.77 10.15
CA TYR A 148 21.29 5.44 9.23
C TYR A 148 21.90 4.95 7.92
N ARG A 149 21.48 3.81 7.41
CA ARG A 149 22.07 3.24 6.19
C ARG A 149 21.30 3.75 4.97
N ILE A 150 22.01 4.24 3.96
CA ILE A 150 21.48 4.47 2.62
C ILE A 150 22.29 3.63 1.64
N MET A 151 21.64 3.14 0.58
CA MET A 151 22.32 2.31 -0.41
C MET A 151 21.66 2.31 -1.77
N SER A 152 22.42 1.83 -2.75
CA SER A 152 21.92 1.46 -4.06
C SER A 152 22.56 0.15 -4.47
N ILE A 153 21.77 -0.76 -5.06
CA ILE A 153 22.21 -2.01 -5.67
C ILE A 153 21.66 -2.01 -7.10
N SER A 154 22.55 -2.07 -8.09
CA SER A 154 22.20 -2.11 -9.51
C SER A 154 23.06 -3.14 -10.22
N ASN A 155 22.43 -4.21 -10.70
CA ASN A 155 23.00 -5.28 -11.49
C ASN A 155 21.91 -5.92 -12.37
N ASP A 156 22.23 -7.00 -13.09
CA ASP A 156 21.30 -7.69 -14.00
C ASP A 156 20.06 -8.28 -13.30
N ILE A 157 20.10 -8.39 -11.97
CA ILE A 157 19.10 -9.08 -11.15
C ILE A 157 18.23 -8.09 -10.38
N THR A 158 18.84 -7.07 -9.79
CA THR A 158 18.18 -6.13 -8.89
C THR A 158 18.61 -4.70 -9.20
N ASN A 159 17.62 -3.80 -9.23
CA ASN A 159 17.82 -2.36 -9.24
C ASN A 159 17.08 -1.76 -8.04
N PHE A 160 17.71 -1.83 -6.87
CA PHE A 160 17.17 -1.38 -5.59
C PHE A 160 17.86 -0.10 -5.14
N LYS A 161 17.08 0.82 -4.57
CA LYS A 161 17.58 2.05 -3.96
C LYS A 161 16.88 2.27 -2.64
N PHE A 162 17.67 2.56 -1.63
CA PHE A 162 17.23 3.04 -0.33
C PHE A 162 18.00 4.32 -0.05
N ASP A 163 17.55 5.40 -0.68
CA ASP A 163 18.19 6.72 -0.68
C ASP A 163 17.32 7.79 0.01
N GLU A 164 16.33 7.37 0.80
CA GLU A 164 15.57 8.23 1.69
C GLU A 164 15.95 8.04 3.15
N ILE A 165 15.90 9.14 3.92
CA ILE A 165 16.10 9.16 5.36
C ILE A 165 14.76 9.49 6.00
N ASN A 166 14.18 8.52 6.72
CA ASN A 166 13.00 8.72 7.55
C ASN A 166 13.44 8.98 9.00
N PHE A 167 12.87 10.01 9.65
CA PHE A 167 13.24 10.43 11.00
C PHE A 167 12.03 10.97 11.77
N PRO A 168 12.08 11.07 13.12
CA PRO A 168 11.02 11.70 13.90
C PRO A 168 10.74 13.13 13.42
N GLU A 169 9.49 13.57 13.49
CA GLU A 169 9.10 14.91 13.08
C GLU A 169 9.95 15.98 13.79
N ALA A 170 10.59 16.85 13.00
CA ALA A 170 11.49 17.89 13.49
C ALA A 170 11.22 19.24 12.80
N ALA A 171 11.42 20.34 13.53
CA ALA A 171 11.16 21.70 13.07
C ALA A 171 12.40 22.59 13.26
N PHE A 172 13.42 22.37 12.45
CA PHE A 172 14.66 23.15 12.43
C PHE A 172 14.74 24.02 11.17
N ARG A 173 15.47 25.14 11.24
CA ARG A 173 15.79 25.94 10.05
C ARG A 173 16.80 25.24 9.15
N TYR A 174 17.78 24.57 9.74
CA TYR A 174 18.88 23.93 9.03
C TYR A 174 18.92 22.43 9.29
N PHE A 175 19.20 21.67 8.24
CA PHE A 175 19.42 20.24 8.31
C PHE A 175 20.77 19.91 7.68
N ARG A 176 21.60 19.11 8.35
CA ARG A 176 22.90 18.68 7.82
C ARG A 176 22.97 17.18 7.77
N ILE A 177 23.25 16.66 6.58
CA ILE A 177 23.56 15.25 6.35
C ILE A 177 25.07 15.10 6.32
N SER A 178 25.57 14.15 7.11
CA SER A 178 26.96 13.71 7.09
C SER A 178 27.02 12.31 6.49
N ILE A 179 27.84 12.08 5.48
CA ILE A 179 28.01 10.79 4.81
C ILE A 179 29.46 10.34 5.00
N LYS A 180 29.64 9.18 5.63
CA LYS A 180 30.96 8.58 5.78
C LYS A 180 31.29 7.76 4.53
N SER A 181 32.13 8.30 3.66
CA SER A 181 32.53 7.66 2.42
C SER A 181 33.97 8.03 2.06
N ASN A 182 34.69 7.10 1.44
CA ASN A 182 36.04 7.34 0.88
C ASN A 182 35.99 8.02 -0.49
N VAL A 183 34.82 8.04 -1.13
CA VAL A 183 34.57 8.68 -2.42
C VAL A 183 33.56 9.80 -2.21
N LYS A 184 33.81 10.96 -2.81
CA LYS A 184 32.89 12.11 -2.75
C LYS A 184 31.52 11.72 -3.32
N PRO A 185 30.44 11.71 -2.50
CA PRO A 185 29.08 11.53 -3.00
C PRO A 185 28.72 12.68 -3.93
N ASP A 186 28.15 12.34 -5.08
CA ASP A 186 27.70 13.31 -6.08
C ASP A 186 26.19 13.48 -5.91
N LEU A 187 25.79 14.41 -5.04
CA LEU A 187 24.38 14.70 -4.80
C LEU A 187 23.81 15.48 -5.98
N LEU A 188 23.00 14.81 -6.81
CA LEU A 188 22.34 15.40 -7.96
C LEU A 188 21.18 16.28 -7.51
N HIS A 189 20.28 15.72 -6.71
CA HIS A 189 19.09 16.40 -6.19
C HIS A 189 18.74 15.88 -4.80
N ALA A 190 17.98 16.69 -4.06
CA ALA A 190 17.34 16.29 -2.82
C ALA A 190 15.90 16.80 -2.82
N ASN A 191 15.01 16.10 -2.13
CA ASN A 191 13.66 16.56 -1.86
C ASN A 191 13.39 16.40 -0.36
N ILE A 192 12.74 17.39 0.24
CA ILE A 192 12.41 17.38 1.66
C ILE A 192 10.89 17.34 1.80
N PHE A 193 10.40 16.43 2.63
CA PHE A 193 8.98 16.21 2.78
C PHE A 193 8.50 16.23 4.23
N SER A 194 7.29 16.74 4.38
CA SER A 194 6.42 16.48 5.53
C SER A 194 5.43 15.39 5.14
N LYS A 195 5.62 14.18 5.69
CA LYS A 195 4.77 13.01 5.48
C LYS A 195 3.82 12.83 6.67
N VAL A 196 2.52 13.08 6.47
CA VAL A 196 1.48 12.83 7.47
C VAL A 196 0.78 11.53 7.14
N ASN A 197 0.90 10.54 8.03
CA ASN A 197 0.25 9.24 7.88
C ASN A 197 -1.01 9.16 8.75
N SER A 198 -2.15 8.86 8.14
CA SER A 198 -3.38 8.46 8.83
C SER A 198 -3.57 6.96 8.64
N PRO A 199 -3.34 6.14 9.68
CA PRO A 199 -3.42 4.70 9.55
C PRO A 199 -4.85 4.23 9.32
N GLY A 200 -5.01 3.29 8.39
CA GLY A 200 -6.25 2.57 8.17
C GLY A 200 -6.55 1.58 9.29
N LYS A 201 -7.78 1.07 9.31
CA LYS A 201 -8.18 -0.02 10.21
C LYS A 201 -8.20 -1.33 9.44
N PHE A 202 -7.35 -2.25 9.87
CA PHE A 202 -7.19 -3.56 9.25
C PHE A 202 -7.73 -4.66 10.16
N SER A 203 -8.04 -5.79 9.56
CA SER A 203 -8.45 -7.00 10.27
C SER A 203 -7.76 -8.18 9.62
N ASP A 204 -7.22 -9.07 10.44
CA ASP A 204 -6.53 -10.26 9.93
C ASP A 204 -7.53 -11.21 9.27
N VAL A 205 -7.11 -11.81 8.17
CA VAL A 205 -7.91 -12.80 7.46
C VAL A 205 -7.50 -14.19 7.91
N PRO A 206 -8.45 -15.03 8.37
CA PRO A 206 -8.14 -16.39 8.79
C PRO A 206 -7.53 -17.22 7.65
N ILE A 207 -6.34 -17.75 7.90
CA ILE A 207 -5.63 -18.64 6.97
C ILE A 207 -5.95 -20.09 7.31
N ARG A 208 -6.36 -20.87 6.31
CA ARG A 208 -6.61 -22.30 6.43
C ARG A 208 -5.32 -23.11 6.37
N LYS A 209 -4.44 -22.77 5.44
CA LYS A 209 -3.18 -23.49 5.20
C LYS A 209 -2.14 -22.58 4.56
N ILE A 210 -0.90 -22.72 5.01
CA ILE A 210 0.29 -22.16 4.36
C ILE A 210 1.19 -23.34 3.99
N GLN A 211 1.70 -23.35 2.77
CA GLN A 211 2.66 -24.34 2.31
C GLN A 211 3.88 -23.65 1.72
N PHE A 212 5.05 -24.13 2.10
CA PHE A 212 6.33 -23.64 1.60
C PHE A 212 6.92 -24.71 0.70
N HIS A 213 7.37 -24.32 -0.49
CA HIS A 213 8.13 -25.19 -1.35
C HIS A 213 9.30 -24.44 -1.99
N GLU A 214 10.43 -25.13 -2.10
CA GLU A 214 11.64 -24.60 -2.70
C GLU A 214 11.75 -25.14 -4.12
N ASP A 215 11.76 -24.24 -5.09
CA ASP A 215 12.10 -24.54 -6.48
C ASP A 215 13.61 -24.34 -6.65
N LYS A 216 14.37 -25.39 -6.33
CA LYS A 216 15.84 -25.39 -6.41
C LYS A 216 16.38 -25.16 -7.82
N ALA A 217 15.64 -25.58 -8.84
CA ALA A 217 16.07 -25.42 -10.24
C ALA A 217 16.05 -23.94 -10.63
N ASN A 218 15.03 -23.20 -10.17
CA ASN A 218 14.87 -21.78 -10.45
C ASN A 218 15.30 -20.87 -9.29
N LYS A 219 15.87 -21.43 -8.21
CA LYS A 219 16.32 -20.73 -6.99
C LYS A 219 15.22 -19.86 -6.36
N LYS A 220 14.01 -20.38 -6.24
CA LYS A 220 12.85 -19.65 -5.71
C LYS A 220 12.26 -20.32 -4.48
N THR A 221 11.82 -19.52 -3.52
CA THR A 221 10.87 -19.95 -2.49
C THR A 221 9.47 -19.59 -2.96
N VAL A 222 8.58 -20.56 -2.92
CA VAL A 222 7.17 -20.35 -3.25
C VAL A 222 6.32 -20.68 -2.02
N ILE A 223 5.41 -19.78 -1.71
CA ILE A 223 4.52 -19.86 -0.56
C ILE A 223 3.08 -19.86 -1.08
N ASP A 224 2.38 -20.99 -0.92
CA ASP A 224 0.97 -21.11 -1.24
C ASP A 224 0.12 -20.89 0.02
N ILE A 225 -0.75 -19.89 -0.01
CA ILE A 225 -1.62 -19.53 1.10
C ILE A 225 -3.06 -19.77 0.69
N ASN A 226 -3.78 -20.54 1.50
CA ASN A 226 -5.20 -20.82 1.34
C ASN A 226 -5.97 -20.17 2.48
N LEU A 227 -6.90 -19.27 2.17
CA LEU A 227 -7.74 -18.60 3.17
C LEU A 227 -8.91 -19.51 3.59
N THR A 228 -9.47 -19.29 4.78
CA THR A 228 -10.63 -20.08 5.27
C THR A 228 -11.89 -19.79 4.47
N THR A 229 -12.11 -18.55 4.05
CA THR A 229 -13.17 -18.11 3.15
C THR A 229 -12.60 -17.15 2.10
N PRO A 230 -13.21 -17.04 0.91
CA PRO A 230 -12.91 -15.92 0.01
C PRO A 230 -13.04 -14.61 0.80
N SER A 231 -12.02 -13.77 0.76
CA SER A 231 -11.93 -12.55 1.57
C SER A 231 -11.32 -11.43 0.75
N GLN A 232 -11.78 -10.20 0.95
CA GLN A 232 -11.16 -9.02 0.35
C GLN A 232 -9.90 -8.64 1.12
N ILE A 233 -8.77 -8.62 0.43
CA ILE A 233 -7.46 -8.27 0.99
C ILE A 233 -6.89 -7.03 0.31
N SER A 234 -6.10 -6.24 1.04
CA SER A 234 -5.41 -5.03 0.53
C SER A 234 -3.96 -4.93 0.96
N ARG A 235 -3.52 -5.80 1.87
CA ARG A 235 -2.19 -5.80 2.43
C ARG A 235 -1.74 -7.21 2.75
N LEU A 236 -0.48 -7.51 2.46
CA LEU A 236 0.23 -8.66 3.00
C LEU A 236 1.39 -8.16 3.85
N GLN A 237 1.49 -8.66 5.07
CA GLN A 237 2.59 -8.40 5.97
C GLN A 237 3.37 -9.69 6.19
N PHE A 238 4.69 -9.60 6.11
CA PHE A 238 5.61 -10.70 6.33
C PHE A 238 6.36 -10.46 7.63
N ASP A 239 6.29 -11.45 8.53
CA ASP A 239 7.11 -11.46 9.74
C ASP A 239 8.34 -12.34 9.45
N ILE A 240 9.42 -11.68 9.04
CA ILE A 240 10.68 -12.35 8.68
C ILE A 240 11.59 -12.35 9.88
N GLN A 241 11.98 -13.54 10.33
CA GLN A 241 12.99 -13.72 11.36
C GLN A 241 14.31 -14.05 10.69
N ASN A 242 15.23 -13.11 10.70
CA ASN A 242 16.55 -13.31 10.13
C ASN A 242 17.60 -12.42 10.81
N ASP A 243 18.87 -12.83 10.79
CA ASP A 243 20.01 -12.12 11.37
C ASP A 243 20.95 -11.51 10.31
N PHE A 244 20.64 -11.69 9.03
CA PHE A 244 21.42 -11.17 7.91
C PHE A 244 20.61 -10.25 6.97
N ASP A 245 21.34 -9.44 6.20
CA ASP A 245 20.76 -8.57 5.18
C ASP A 245 20.33 -9.34 3.94
N TYR A 246 19.14 -9.02 3.43
CA TYR A 246 18.60 -9.63 2.23
C TYR A 246 17.88 -8.60 1.35
N TYR A 247 17.88 -8.87 0.05
CA TYR A 247 17.23 -8.05 -0.98
C TYR A 247 16.72 -8.99 -2.07
N ARG A 248 15.50 -9.51 -1.90
CA ARG A 248 14.94 -10.59 -2.74
C ARG A 248 13.70 -10.14 -3.51
N PRO A 249 13.70 -10.21 -4.85
CA PRO A 249 12.53 -9.87 -5.64
C PRO A 249 11.36 -10.75 -5.20
N ILE A 250 10.21 -10.12 -4.98
CA ILE A 250 9.00 -10.82 -4.55
C ILE A 250 7.85 -10.50 -5.49
N THR A 251 7.12 -11.53 -5.89
CA THR A 251 5.89 -11.44 -6.66
C THR A 251 4.76 -12.06 -5.86
N ILE A 252 3.69 -11.31 -5.64
CA ILE A 252 2.48 -11.79 -4.98
C ILE A 252 1.42 -11.99 -6.05
N GLN A 253 0.88 -13.20 -6.12
CA GLN A 253 -0.14 -13.60 -7.07
C GLN A 253 -1.37 -14.15 -6.35
N TYR A 254 -2.51 -14.16 -7.05
CA TYR A 254 -3.73 -14.81 -6.60
C TYR A 254 -4.23 -15.79 -7.65
N LEU A 255 -4.91 -16.85 -7.20
CA LEU A 255 -5.59 -17.78 -8.11
C LEU A 255 -6.84 -17.10 -8.67
N ALA A 256 -6.86 -16.90 -9.98
CA ALA A 256 -7.94 -16.22 -10.67
C ALA A 256 -8.97 -17.17 -11.27
N ASP A 257 -8.49 -18.27 -11.84
CA ASP A 257 -9.34 -19.30 -12.44
C ASP A 257 -8.64 -20.67 -12.42
N SER A 258 -9.43 -21.73 -12.58
CA SER A 258 -8.97 -23.10 -12.70
C SER A 258 -9.73 -23.79 -13.82
N ILE A 259 -9.01 -24.23 -14.85
CA ILE A 259 -9.58 -24.84 -16.06
C ILE A 259 -9.25 -26.34 -16.03
N PRO A 260 -10.25 -27.23 -15.89
CA PRO A 260 -10.05 -28.66 -16.04
C PRO A 260 -9.59 -28.99 -17.46
N ASN A 261 -8.58 -29.84 -17.60
CA ASN A 261 -8.15 -30.39 -18.89
C ASN A 261 -7.85 -31.90 -18.77
N ALA A 262 -7.57 -32.54 -19.91
CA ALA A 262 -7.33 -33.99 -19.97
C ALA A 262 -6.14 -34.47 -19.12
N ASN A 263 -5.19 -33.59 -18.79
CA ASN A 263 -4.00 -33.87 -18.00
C ASN A 263 -4.08 -33.31 -16.56
N GLY A 264 -5.27 -32.87 -16.12
CA GLY A 264 -5.51 -32.31 -14.79
C GLY A 264 -6.02 -30.87 -14.81
N THR A 265 -6.06 -30.23 -13.65
CA THR A 265 -6.54 -28.85 -13.53
C THR A 265 -5.42 -27.86 -13.81
N LYS A 266 -5.61 -26.97 -14.80
CA LYS A 266 -4.70 -25.85 -15.05
C LYS A 266 -5.13 -24.66 -14.20
N TYR A 267 -4.24 -24.18 -13.34
CA TYR A 267 -4.47 -23.02 -12.49
C TYR A 267 -3.92 -21.75 -13.16
N GLN A 268 -4.73 -20.70 -13.20
CA GLN A 268 -4.35 -19.40 -13.75
C GLN A 268 -4.14 -18.41 -12.61
N TYR A 269 -2.92 -17.92 -12.48
CA TYR A 269 -2.54 -16.92 -11.49
C TYR A 269 -2.38 -15.54 -12.15
N PHE A 270 -2.80 -14.49 -11.45
CA PHE A 270 -2.51 -13.11 -11.81
C PHE A 270 -1.73 -12.43 -10.70
N THR A 271 -0.83 -11.52 -11.07
CA THR A 271 -0.06 -10.72 -10.14
C THR A 271 -0.94 -9.68 -9.45
N LEU A 272 -0.94 -9.65 -8.12
CA LEU A 272 -1.49 -8.57 -7.30
C LEU A 272 -0.50 -7.41 -7.23
N THR A 273 0.76 -7.72 -6.89
CA THR A 273 1.82 -6.73 -6.75
C THR A 273 3.19 -7.42 -6.83
N SER A 274 4.23 -6.62 -6.99
CA SER A 274 5.62 -7.07 -6.99
C SER A 274 6.49 -5.99 -6.34
N GLY A 275 7.62 -6.39 -5.78
CA GLY A 275 8.53 -5.45 -5.14
C GLY A 275 9.80 -6.12 -4.64
N MET A 276 10.43 -5.48 -3.66
CA MET A 276 11.67 -5.94 -3.05
C MET A 276 11.41 -6.33 -1.59
N LEU A 277 11.61 -7.60 -1.26
CA LEU A 277 11.65 -8.07 0.12
C LEU A 277 13.03 -7.76 0.69
N ASN A 278 13.13 -6.90 1.71
CA ASN A 278 14.42 -6.44 2.22
C ASN A 278 14.47 -6.26 3.75
N SER A 279 15.68 -6.23 4.31
CA SER A 279 15.93 -6.08 5.76
C SER A 279 15.90 -4.63 6.26
N LEU A 280 15.84 -3.63 5.38
CA LEU A 280 15.91 -2.20 5.74
C LEU A 280 14.53 -1.60 6.02
N GLU A 281 13.50 -2.11 5.35
CA GLU A 281 12.14 -1.57 5.41
C GLU A 281 11.17 -2.56 6.04
N LYS A 282 9.98 -2.06 6.42
CA LYS A 282 8.90 -2.94 6.85
C LYS A 282 8.53 -3.87 5.69
N SER A 283 8.51 -5.17 5.95
CA SER A 283 8.13 -6.20 4.97
C SER A 283 6.60 -6.24 4.80
N SER A 284 6.02 -5.18 4.26
CA SER A 284 4.58 -5.04 4.01
C SER A 284 4.32 -4.58 2.59
N PHE A 285 3.40 -5.25 1.91
CA PHE A 285 3.02 -4.96 0.53
C PHE A 285 1.55 -4.58 0.49
N ASN A 286 1.29 -3.32 0.16
CA ASN A 286 -0.04 -2.78 -0.08
C ASN A 286 -0.39 -2.89 -1.56
N PHE A 287 -1.66 -3.14 -1.87
CA PHE A 287 -2.16 -3.26 -3.24
C PHE A 287 -3.64 -2.89 -3.29
N GLU A 288 -4.15 -2.65 -4.51
CA GLU A 288 -5.58 -2.45 -4.71
C GLU A 288 -6.35 -3.66 -4.18
N ARG A 289 -7.45 -3.39 -3.45
CA ARG A 289 -8.27 -4.42 -2.81
C ARG A 289 -8.57 -5.54 -3.82
N LYS A 290 -8.51 -6.80 -3.39
CA LYS A 290 -8.93 -7.94 -4.22
C LYS A 290 -9.62 -9.00 -3.37
N THR A 291 -10.74 -9.53 -3.84
CA THR A 291 -11.34 -10.73 -3.25
C THR A 291 -10.58 -11.95 -3.74
N VAL A 292 -9.94 -12.66 -2.82
CA VAL A 292 -9.16 -13.86 -3.14
C VAL A 292 -9.49 -15.00 -2.18
N LYS A 293 -9.20 -16.23 -2.62
CA LYS A 293 -9.26 -17.43 -1.78
C LYS A 293 -7.89 -18.08 -1.62
N GLU A 294 -7.06 -17.97 -2.64
CA GLU A 294 -5.72 -18.55 -2.69
C GLU A 294 -4.73 -17.50 -3.20
N LEU A 295 -3.58 -17.45 -2.54
CA LEU A 295 -2.44 -16.63 -2.90
C LEU A 295 -1.23 -17.52 -3.17
N LYS A 296 -0.39 -17.05 -4.08
CA LYS A 296 0.93 -17.63 -4.34
C LYS A 296 1.96 -16.52 -4.27
N ILE A 297 2.92 -16.65 -3.39
CA ILE A 297 4.01 -15.70 -3.22
C ILE A 297 5.27 -16.36 -3.73
N ILE A 298 6.00 -15.67 -4.60
CA ILE A 298 7.24 -16.15 -5.19
C ILE A 298 8.34 -15.19 -4.75
N VAL A 299 9.29 -15.70 -3.99
CA VAL A 299 10.50 -14.99 -3.56
C VAL A 299 11.66 -15.57 -4.36
N ASP A 300 12.37 -14.71 -5.10
CA ASP A 300 13.58 -15.11 -5.80
C ASP A 300 14.77 -15.10 -4.82
N ASN A 301 15.27 -16.28 -4.48
CA ASN A 301 16.35 -16.43 -3.51
C ASN A 301 17.71 -16.20 -4.15
N HIS A 302 17.83 -16.42 -5.46
CA HIS A 302 19.13 -16.49 -6.14
C HIS A 302 20.13 -17.35 -5.34
N ASP A 303 21.35 -16.87 -5.13
CA ASP A 303 22.38 -17.59 -4.36
C ASP A 303 22.26 -17.40 -2.83
N ASN A 304 21.23 -16.68 -2.35
CA ASN A 304 21.00 -16.54 -0.92
C ASN A 304 20.26 -17.77 -0.37
N PRO A 305 20.67 -18.31 0.80
CA PRO A 305 19.96 -19.41 1.44
C PRO A 305 18.52 -18.98 1.83
N PRO A 306 17.50 -19.86 1.68
CA PRO A 306 16.08 -19.54 1.90
C PRO A 306 15.79 -18.85 3.23
#